data_AF-A0A662Q5J4-F1
#
_entry.id   AF-A0A662Q5J4-F1
#
_cell.length_a   1.000
_cell.length_b   1.000
_cell.length_c   1.000
_cell.angle_alpha   90.00
_cell.angle_beta   90.00
_cell.angle_gamma   90.00
#
_symmetry.space_group_name_H-M   'P 1'
#
loop_
_entity.id
_entity.type
_entity.pdbx_description
1 polymer ?
#
loop_
_entity_poly.entity_id
_entity_poly.type
_entity_poly.pdbx_seq_one_letter_code
_entity_poly.pdbx_strand_id
1 'polypeptide(L)'
;MRKLVWVILLVFIACWLGGPVAAEQQRVLIFVPPGFSYDNPLFEELIWRLVRGVGAEVAVVAPDAELAQALDQRLLQIEREIARSVREGQAPGGVEVTEENRRTHVVQYHPAISPRPAELMEDFHKIIFFDSGKWRSALKSEDARAGYAQEISQGMEMGAVFGAWGYGVLPLVESGLLPIDAVVAIPPDVSLGDVCSQYNVKYLQPRRPWTVKGKLPVFTPHAVYWRGDGWGLFTSSIPSYICTVLPTEYDHFQEAYGSAIEDFVNGLEGAYYGELSPGIYWDISDIPP
;
A
#
# COMPACT_ATOMS: atom_id res chain seq x y z
N MET A 1 -11.43 6.98 18.52
CA MET A 1 -11.75 5.61 18.08
C MET A 1 -11.42 5.42 16.61
N ARG A 2 -12.22 5.78 15.59
CA ARG A 2 -11.77 5.75 14.15
C ARG A 2 -10.29 6.16 13.98
N LYS A 3 -9.90 7.31 14.54
CA LYS A 3 -8.56 7.90 14.46
C LYS A 3 -7.38 6.97 14.80
N LEU A 4 -7.49 5.95 15.66
CA LEU A 4 -6.30 5.20 16.12
C LEU A 4 -6.00 3.91 15.31
N VAL A 5 -7.00 3.20 14.75
CA VAL A 5 -6.76 2.22 13.65
C VAL A 5 -6.27 2.94 12.41
N TRP A 6 -6.79 4.13 12.14
CA TRP A 6 -6.20 5.01 11.13
C TRP A 6 -4.73 5.28 11.46
N VAL A 7 -4.37 5.68 12.70
CA VAL A 7 -2.97 5.91 13.17
C VAL A 7 -2.07 4.68 13.08
N ILE A 8 -2.58 3.48 13.33
CA ILE A 8 -1.82 2.24 13.24
C ILE A 8 -1.48 1.90 11.77
N LEU A 9 -2.50 1.95 10.91
CA LEU A 9 -2.35 1.74 9.46
C LEU A 9 -1.47 2.82 8.84
N LEU A 10 -1.54 3.98 9.44
CA LEU A 10 -0.73 5.14 9.17
C LEU A 10 0.71 5.01 9.55
N VAL A 11 0.98 4.43 10.70
CA VAL A 11 2.34 4.18 11.13
C VAL A 11 2.90 3.04 10.28
N PHE A 12 2.12 2.02 9.88
CA PHE A 12 2.55 1.05 8.86
C PHE A 12 2.98 1.68 7.54
N ILE A 13 2.14 2.55 7.01
CA ILE A 13 2.44 3.33 5.82
C ILE A 13 3.64 4.25 6.08
N ALA A 14 3.71 4.93 7.23
CA ALA A 14 4.79 5.85 7.58
C ALA A 14 6.13 5.17 7.91
N CYS A 15 6.19 3.92 8.36
CA CYS A 15 7.42 3.19 8.65
C CYS A 15 8.01 2.56 7.39
N TRP A 16 7.17 2.15 6.44
CA TRP A 16 7.63 1.81 5.09
C TRP A 16 8.08 3.05 4.30
N LEU A 17 7.54 4.23 4.65
CA LEU A 17 7.81 5.48 3.94
C LEU A 17 8.89 6.36 4.60
N GLY A 18 9.03 6.34 5.91
CA GLY A 18 9.67 7.40 6.69
C GLY A 18 10.94 6.97 7.44
N GLY A 19 12.00 7.67 7.09
CA GLY A 19 13.27 7.75 7.80
C GLY A 19 14.28 8.55 6.95
N PRO A 20 15.50 8.77 7.44
CA PRO A 20 16.40 9.82 7.03
C PRO A 20 17.23 9.42 5.81
N VAL A 21 16.59 9.06 4.71
CA VAL A 21 17.13 9.44 3.40
C VAL A 21 16.62 10.85 3.12
N ALA A 22 17.10 11.78 3.93
CA ALA A 22 16.93 13.22 3.77
C ALA A 22 17.87 13.78 2.69
N ALA A 23 18.23 12.97 1.68
CA ALA A 23 19.19 13.34 0.65
C ALA A 23 18.65 13.21 -0.78
N GLU A 24 17.70 12.32 -1.05
CA GLU A 24 17.13 12.12 -2.40
C GLU A 24 15.60 12.14 -2.37
N GLN A 25 15.02 12.84 -3.34
CA GLN A 25 13.59 12.98 -3.51
C GLN A 25 13.00 11.63 -3.96
N GLN A 26 12.25 10.96 -3.08
CA GLN A 26 11.64 9.67 -3.42
C GLN A 26 10.51 9.86 -4.43
N ARG A 27 10.56 9.09 -5.52
CA ARG A 27 9.46 8.96 -6.49
C ARG A 27 8.65 7.70 -6.23
N VAL A 28 7.35 7.86 -6.06
CA VAL A 28 6.41 6.80 -5.67
C VAL A 28 5.31 6.70 -6.71
N LEU A 29 5.10 5.50 -7.23
CA LEU A 29 4.03 5.19 -8.17
C LEU A 29 2.93 4.41 -7.43
N ILE A 30 1.67 4.82 -7.60
CA ILE A 30 0.52 4.16 -6.96
C ILE A 30 -0.48 3.73 -8.03
N PHE A 31 -0.68 2.43 -8.16
CA PHE A 31 -1.76 1.86 -8.97
C PHE A 31 -3.04 1.74 -8.17
N VAL A 32 -4.13 2.27 -8.73
CA VAL A 32 -5.49 2.01 -8.28
C VAL A 32 -6.28 1.24 -9.34
N PRO A 33 -7.17 0.30 -8.98
CA PRO A 33 -7.94 -0.46 -9.96
C PRO A 33 -9.14 0.33 -10.49
N PRO A 34 -9.72 -0.08 -11.65
CA PRO A 34 -10.98 0.47 -12.14
C PRO A 34 -12.10 0.41 -11.10
N GLY A 35 -12.88 1.48 -10.99
CA GLY A 35 -13.95 1.60 -9.99
C GLY A 35 -13.47 1.80 -8.56
N PHE A 36 -12.22 2.19 -8.36
CA PHE A 36 -11.69 2.68 -7.10
C PHE A 36 -12.42 3.97 -6.65
N SER A 37 -12.59 4.15 -5.34
CA SER A 37 -13.23 5.34 -4.77
C SER A 37 -12.14 6.32 -4.34
N TYR A 38 -12.08 7.48 -4.99
CA TYR A 38 -11.12 8.55 -4.68
C TYR A 38 -11.33 9.18 -3.29
N ASP A 39 -12.52 9.02 -2.70
CA ASP A 39 -12.83 9.43 -1.31
C ASP A 39 -12.42 8.38 -0.26
N ASN A 40 -11.56 7.43 -0.63
CA ASN A 40 -11.07 6.43 0.31
C ASN A 40 -10.15 7.12 1.35
N PRO A 41 -10.51 7.09 2.65
CA PRO A 41 -9.71 7.79 3.66
C PRO A 41 -8.32 7.18 3.86
N LEU A 42 -8.11 5.91 3.48
CA LEU A 42 -6.79 5.27 3.55
C LEU A 42 -5.88 5.78 2.46
N PHE A 43 -6.46 6.05 1.29
CA PHE A 43 -5.74 6.60 0.16
C PHE A 43 -5.36 8.04 0.45
N GLU A 44 -6.30 8.85 0.93
CA GLU A 44 -6.00 10.21 1.36
C GLU A 44 -4.85 10.24 2.34
N GLU A 45 -4.93 9.45 3.39
CA GLU A 45 -3.92 9.47 4.43
C GLU A 45 -2.56 8.93 3.95
N LEU A 46 -2.54 7.94 3.05
CA LEU A 46 -1.32 7.51 2.36
C LEU A 46 -0.65 8.69 1.64
N ILE A 47 -1.43 9.48 0.88
CA ILE A 47 -0.93 10.68 0.19
C ILE A 47 -0.40 11.70 1.21
N TRP A 48 -1.12 11.94 2.31
CA TRP A 48 -0.66 12.83 3.39
C TRP A 48 0.73 12.43 3.90
N ARG A 49 0.97 11.14 4.13
CA ARG A 49 2.27 10.66 4.66
C ARG A 49 3.38 10.72 3.63
N LEU A 50 3.09 10.37 2.38
CA LEU A 50 4.04 10.47 1.28
C LEU A 50 4.51 11.91 1.08
N VAL A 51 3.56 12.83 0.97
CA VAL A 51 3.84 14.23 0.64
C VAL A 51 4.38 15.00 1.85
N ARG A 52 3.72 14.93 3.01
CA ARG A 52 4.11 15.69 4.21
C ARG A 52 5.21 15.01 5.03
N GLY A 53 5.10 13.69 5.20
CA GLY A 53 5.98 12.93 6.09
C GLY A 53 7.37 12.71 5.48
N VAL A 54 7.41 12.44 4.17
CA VAL A 54 8.64 12.03 3.47
C VAL A 54 9.07 13.03 2.39
N GLY A 55 8.17 13.89 1.94
CA GLY A 55 8.46 14.80 0.83
C GLY A 55 8.59 14.07 -0.51
N ALA A 56 7.88 12.95 -0.70
CA ALA A 56 7.91 12.19 -1.93
C ALA A 56 7.19 12.92 -3.08
N GLU A 57 7.63 12.68 -4.31
CA GLU A 57 6.82 12.89 -5.52
C GLU A 57 5.95 11.66 -5.75
N VAL A 58 4.66 11.86 -5.97
CA VAL A 58 3.67 10.79 -6.05
C VAL A 58 2.94 10.84 -7.38
N ALA A 59 3.11 9.80 -8.18
CA ALA A 59 2.31 9.55 -9.37
C ALA A 59 1.20 8.54 -9.02
N VAL A 60 -0.06 8.88 -9.32
CA VAL A 60 -1.19 7.96 -9.16
C VAL A 60 -1.69 7.53 -10.52
N VAL A 61 -1.63 6.22 -10.80
CA VAL A 61 -2.09 5.63 -12.05
C VAL A 61 -3.58 5.37 -11.97
N ALA A 62 -4.34 6.10 -12.78
CA ALA A 62 -5.79 5.95 -12.93
C ALA A 62 -6.09 5.23 -14.27
N PRO A 63 -6.91 4.18 -14.27
CA PRO A 63 -7.16 3.36 -15.46
C PRO A 63 -8.09 4.02 -16.49
N ASP A 64 -8.80 5.08 -16.11
CA ASP A 64 -9.77 5.76 -16.97
C ASP A 64 -9.80 7.27 -16.68
N ALA A 65 -10.33 8.04 -17.65
CA ALA A 65 -10.32 9.50 -17.60
C ALA A 65 -11.21 10.07 -16.48
N GLU A 66 -12.32 9.41 -16.16
CA GLU A 66 -13.25 9.88 -15.13
C GLU A 66 -12.58 9.78 -13.75
N LEU A 67 -12.00 8.61 -13.44
CA LEU A 67 -11.25 8.44 -12.21
C LEU A 67 -10.01 9.34 -12.18
N ALA A 68 -9.32 9.51 -13.31
CA ALA A 68 -8.14 10.35 -13.38
C ALA A 68 -8.46 11.80 -12.99
N GLN A 69 -9.53 12.37 -13.56
CA GLN A 69 -9.99 13.71 -13.24
C GLN A 69 -10.41 13.86 -11.77
N ALA A 70 -11.14 12.87 -11.24
CA ALA A 70 -11.60 12.91 -9.85
C ALA A 70 -10.43 12.81 -8.85
N LEU A 71 -9.47 11.93 -9.12
CA LEU A 71 -8.25 11.80 -8.31
C LEU A 71 -7.43 13.06 -8.35
N ASP A 72 -7.28 13.70 -9.52
CA ASP A 72 -6.47 14.90 -9.66
C ASP A 72 -7.02 16.04 -8.78
N GLN A 73 -8.34 16.26 -8.82
CA GLN A 73 -9.01 17.23 -7.96
C GLN A 73 -8.84 16.90 -6.48
N ARG A 74 -8.97 15.62 -6.10
CA ARG A 74 -8.85 15.19 -4.71
C ARG A 74 -7.43 15.35 -4.19
N LEU A 75 -6.42 14.98 -4.97
CA LEU A 75 -5.01 15.12 -4.63
C LEU A 75 -4.61 16.58 -4.44
N LEU A 76 -5.05 17.47 -5.35
CA LEU A 76 -4.85 18.91 -5.19
C LEU A 76 -5.49 19.45 -3.90
N GLN A 77 -6.68 18.98 -3.55
CA GLN A 77 -7.32 19.34 -2.29
C GLN A 77 -6.49 18.86 -1.08
N ILE A 78 -6.03 17.61 -1.10
CA ILE A 78 -5.18 17.04 -0.04
C ILE A 78 -3.92 17.87 0.16
N GLU A 79 -3.20 18.22 -0.92
CA GLU A 79 -1.99 19.05 -0.81
C GLU A 79 -2.26 20.45 -0.25
N ARG A 80 -3.40 21.07 -0.61
CA ARG A 80 -3.83 22.33 -0.01
C ARG A 80 -4.12 22.20 1.49
N GLU A 81 -4.74 21.09 1.90
CA GLU A 81 -5.01 20.80 3.30
C GLU A 81 -3.70 20.56 4.08
N ILE A 82 -2.73 19.85 3.48
CA ILE A 82 -1.37 19.69 4.02
C ILE A 82 -0.72 21.05 4.23
N ALA A 83 -0.66 21.88 3.19
CA ALA A 83 -0.05 23.21 3.24
C ALA A 83 -0.71 24.11 4.30
N ARG A 84 -2.04 24.04 4.45
CA ARG A 84 -2.77 24.75 5.51
C ARG A 84 -2.42 24.23 6.91
N SER A 85 -2.31 22.91 7.10
CA SER A 85 -1.97 22.32 8.40
C SER A 85 -0.57 22.72 8.88
N VAL A 86 0.38 22.93 7.96
CA VAL A 86 1.72 23.42 8.28
C VAL A 86 1.68 24.90 8.72
N ARG A 87 0.80 25.71 8.13
CA ARG A 87 0.61 27.13 8.50
C ARG A 87 0.07 27.31 9.92
N GLU A 88 -0.78 26.40 10.41
CA GLU A 88 -1.32 26.47 11.76
C GLU A 88 -0.23 26.25 12.84
N GLY A 89 0.96 25.74 12.46
CA GLY A 89 2.11 25.53 13.34
C GLY A 89 3.27 26.52 13.21
N GLN A 90 3.26 27.46 12.25
CA GLN A 90 4.36 28.42 12.02
C GLN A 90 3.88 29.83 11.60
N ALA A 91 4.70 30.86 11.88
CA ALA A 91 4.44 32.28 11.62
C ALA A 91 4.21 32.60 10.10
N PRO A 92 3.58 33.73 9.75
CA PRO A 92 2.91 33.92 8.47
C PRO A 92 3.90 34.11 7.31
N GLY A 93 4.01 33.10 6.46
CA GLY A 93 4.79 33.09 5.22
C GLY A 93 4.60 31.75 4.51
N GLY A 94 3.37 31.45 4.08
CA GLY A 94 3.03 30.14 3.51
C GLY A 94 3.24 30.06 2.00
N VAL A 95 3.81 28.96 1.52
CA VAL A 95 3.82 28.60 0.09
C VAL A 95 2.38 28.26 -0.33
N GLU A 96 1.89 28.82 -1.43
CA GLU A 96 0.63 28.45 -2.07
C GLU A 96 0.87 27.22 -2.94
N VAL A 97 0.02 26.19 -2.83
CA VAL A 97 0.11 25.00 -3.69
C VAL A 97 -0.46 25.36 -5.07
N THR A 98 0.40 25.37 -6.07
CA THR A 98 0.12 25.60 -7.49
C THR A 98 0.42 24.33 -8.27
N GLU A 99 -0.03 24.25 -9.53
CA GLU A 99 0.35 23.15 -10.43
C GLU A 99 1.88 23.02 -10.61
N GLU A 100 2.63 24.10 -10.43
CA GLU A 100 4.09 24.12 -10.63
C GLU A 100 4.88 23.59 -9.43
N ASN A 101 4.25 23.48 -8.25
CA ASN A 101 4.93 23.06 -7.02
C ASN A 101 4.23 21.91 -6.28
N ARG A 102 3.15 21.37 -6.86
CA ARG A 102 2.48 20.16 -6.36
C ARG A 102 3.41 18.96 -6.45
N ARG A 103 3.35 18.09 -5.44
CA ARG A 103 4.16 16.87 -5.37
C ARG A 103 3.42 15.64 -5.88
N THR A 104 2.11 15.72 -6.02
CA THR A 104 1.25 14.65 -6.54
C THR A 104 0.84 14.94 -7.96
N HIS A 105 0.64 13.92 -8.79
CA HIS A 105 -0.01 14.06 -10.08
C HIS A 105 -0.69 12.73 -10.47
N VAL A 106 -1.60 12.79 -11.44
CA VAL A 106 -2.33 11.63 -11.94
C VAL A 106 -1.87 11.29 -13.34
N VAL A 107 -1.61 9.99 -13.57
CA VAL A 107 -1.31 9.45 -14.89
C VAL A 107 -2.49 8.59 -15.33
N GLN A 108 -3.19 9.01 -16.39
CA GLN A 108 -4.24 8.19 -16.99
C GLN A 108 -3.59 7.06 -17.80
N TYR A 109 -3.64 5.84 -17.29
CA TYR A 109 -3.03 4.68 -17.91
C TYR A 109 -3.70 3.37 -17.49
N HIS A 110 -4.10 2.57 -18.48
CA HIS A 110 -4.56 1.20 -18.28
C HIS A 110 -3.54 0.22 -18.88
N PRO A 111 -2.83 -0.59 -18.08
CA PRO A 111 -1.75 -1.45 -18.58
C PRO A 111 -2.13 -2.40 -19.71
N ALA A 112 -3.39 -2.86 -19.73
CA ALA A 112 -3.88 -3.79 -20.75
C ALA A 112 -4.28 -3.14 -22.10
N ILE A 113 -4.50 -1.83 -22.13
CA ILE A 113 -5.24 -1.18 -23.24
C ILE A 113 -4.45 -0.01 -23.82
N SER A 114 -3.74 0.74 -22.98
CA SER A 114 -3.05 1.95 -23.35
C SER A 114 -1.55 1.68 -23.53
N PRO A 115 -0.86 2.35 -24.47
CA PRO A 115 0.60 2.38 -24.46
C PRO A 115 1.08 3.05 -23.15
N ARG A 116 2.22 2.59 -22.62
CA ARG A 116 2.82 3.14 -21.40
C ARG A 116 3.23 4.61 -21.63
N PRO A 117 2.72 5.58 -20.84
CA PRO A 117 3.09 6.98 -20.95
C PRO A 117 4.57 7.23 -20.60
N ALA A 118 5.13 8.32 -21.12
CA ALA A 118 6.53 8.69 -20.88
C ALA A 118 6.82 9.00 -19.41
N GLU A 119 5.83 9.53 -18.71
CA GLU A 119 5.83 9.81 -17.27
C GLU A 119 6.07 8.54 -16.44
N LEU A 120 5.67 7.37 -16.97
CA LEU A 120 5.92 6.08 -16.32
C LEU A 120 7.25 5.45 -16.72
N MET A 121 8.03 6.08 -17.59
CA MET A 121 9.37 5.61 -17.97
C MET A 121 10.46 6.16 -17.03
N GLU A 122 10.09 6.99 -16.06
CA GLU A 122 10.98 7.50 -15.02
C GLU A 122 11.31 6.44 -13.96
N ASP A 123 12.40 6.65 -13.21
CA ASP A 123 12.82 5.76 -12.12
C ASP A 123 11.93 5.96 -10.88
N PHE A 124 11.06 4.98 -10.60
CA PHE A 124 10.27 4.92 -9.38
C PHE A 124 10.95 4.03 -8.35
N HIS A 125 11.23 4.60 -7.18
CA HIS A 125 11.86 3.90 -6.08
C HIS A 125 10.88 2.90 -5.41
N LYS A 126 9.60 3.22 -5.50
CA LYS A 126 8.51 2.55 -4.79
C LYS A 126 7.30 2.43 -5.71
N ILE A 127 6.77 1.21 -5.83
CA ILE A 127 5.56 0.93 -6.61
C ILE A 127 4.53 0.32 -5.68
N ILE A 128 3.34 0.91 -5.65
CA ILE A 128 2.28 0.56 -4.72
C ILE A 128 1.08 0.04 -5.49
N PHE A 129 0.57 -1.12 -5.12
CA PHE A 129 -0.76 -1.57 -5.51
C PHE A 129 -1.73 -1.33 -4.35
N PHE A 130 -2.56 -0.29 -4.49
CA PHE A 130 -3.41 0.17 -3.40
C PHE A 130 -4.54 -0.82 -3.09
N ASP A 131 -4.93 -0.93 -1.83
CA ASP A 131 -5.96 -1.89 -1.43
C ASP A 131 -7.35 -1.58 -2.00
N SER A 132 -7.92 -2.53 -2.73
CA SER A 132 -9.28 -2.46 -3.22
C SER A 132 -9.78 -3.83 -3.71
N GLY A 133 -10.97 -4.23 -3.26
CA GLY A 133 -11.63 -5.45 -3.77
C GLY A 133 -11.93 -5.43 -5.28
N LYS A 134 -11.79 -4.26 -5.93
CA LYS A 134 -11.95 -4.12 -7.38
C LYS A 134 -10.82 -4.75 -8.20
N TRP A 135 -9.67 -5.07 -7.58
CA TRP A 135 -8.58 -5.79 -8.25
C TRP A 135 -9.04 -7.11 -8.87
N ARG A 136 -9.93 -7.85 -8.19
CA ARG A 136 -10.51 -9.09 -8.73
C ARG A 136 -11.23 -8.90 -10.06
N SER A 137 -11.93 -7.78 -10.22
CA SER A 137 -12.57 -7.44 -11.49
C SER A 137 -11.59 -6.88 -12.51
N ALA A 138 -10.59 -6.13 -12.06
CA ALA A 138 -9.58 -5.50 -12.90
C ALA A 138 -8.70 -6.55 -13.63
N LEU A 139 -8.40 -7.66 -12.97
CA LEU A 139 -7.52 -8.72 -13.47
C LEU A 139 -8.26 -9.88 -14.15
N LYS A 140 -9.54 -9.71 -14.52
CA LYS A 140 -10.34 -10.79 -15.11
C LYS A 140 -9.80 -11.28 -16.45
N SER A 141 -9.32 -10.38 -17.31
CA SER A 141 -8.78 -10.73 -18.63
C SER A 141 -7.30 -11.09 -18.58
N GLU A 142 -6.87 -11.92 -19.53
CA GLU A 142 -5.47 -12.26 -19.71
C GLU A 142 -4.63 -11.04 -20.07
N ASP A 143 -5.13 -10.17 -20.96
CA ASP A 143 -4.47 -8.91 -21.31
C ASP A 143 -4.23 -8.00 -20.09
N ALA A 144 -5.16 -7.97 -19.13
CA ALA A 144 -4.99 -7.20 -17.91
C ALA A 144 -3.88 -7.78 -17.04
N ARG A 145 -3.87 -9.10 -16.82
CA ARG A 145 -2.80 -9.76 -16.08
C ARG A 145 -1.44 -9.54 -16.75
N ALA A 146 -1.37 -9.68 -18.07
CA ALA A 146 -0.14 -9.45 -18.84
C ALA A 146 0.35 -8.00 -18.72
N GLY A 147 -0.55 -7.02 -18.83
CA GLY A 147 -0.20 -5.61 -18.67
C GLY A 147 0.37 -5.30 -17.29
N TYR A 148 -0.28 -5.74 -16.21
CA TYR A 148 0.27 -5.54 -14.85
C TYR A 148 1.55 -6.34 -14.60
N ALA A 149 1.71 -7.52 -15.19
CA ALA A 149 2.97 -8.27 -15.13
C ALA A 149 4.12 -7.50 -15.78
N GLN A 150 3.88 -6.81 -16.91
CA GLN A 150 4.87 -5.95 -17.54
C GLN A 150 5.30 -4.79 -16.62
N GLU A 151 4.33 -4.13 -15.97
CA GLU A 151 4.61 -3.06 -15.01
C GLU A 151 5.47 -3.53 -13.83
N ILE A 152 5.18 -4.73 -13.32
CA ILE A 152 5.94 -5.35 -12.23
C ILE A 152 7.35 -5.73 -12.70
N SER A 153 7.48 -6.32 -13.89
CA SER A 153 8.80 -6.66 -14.47
C SER A 153 9.69 -5.43 -14.58
N GLN A 154 9.15 -4.33 -15.11
CA GLN A 154 9.89 -3.08 -15.25
C GLN A 154 10.30 -2.50 -13.88
N GLY A 155 9.40 -2.55 -12.89
CA GLY A 155 9.74 -2.15 -11.53
C GLY A 155 10.83 -3.00 -10.89
N MET A 156 10.83 -4.32 -11.13
CA MET A 156 11.88 -5.22 -10.66
C MET A 156 13.24 -4.91 -11.32
N GLU A 157 13.26 -4.64 -12.62
CA GLU A 157 14.48 -4.24 -13.36
C GLU A 157 15.07 -2.93 -12.82
N MET A 158 14.22 -2.01 -12.36
CA MET A 158 14.62 -0.75 -11.72
C MET A 158 15.05 -0.93 -10.24
N GLY A 159 14.92 -2.13 -9.66
CA GLY A 159 15.21 -2.38 -8.25
C GLY A 159 14.17 -1.76 -7.29
N ALA A 160 12.93 -1.53 -7.75
CA ALA A 160 11.89 -0.91 -6.96
C ALA A 160 11.49 -1.75 -5.75
N VAL A 161 11.02 -1.08 -4.71
CA VAL A 161 10.33 -1.74 -3.59
C VAL A 161 8.83 -1.74 -3.86
N PHE A 162 8.24 -2.93 -3.96
CA PHE A 162 6.81 -3.09 -4.12
C PHE A 162 6.09 -3.04 -2.77
N GLY A 163 5.04 -2.24 -2.69
CA GLY A 163 4.11 -2.21 -1.57
C GLY A 163 2.73 -2.70 -2.02
N ALA A 164 2.15 -3.64 -1.29
CA ALA A 164 0.79 -4.09 -1.53
C ALA A 164 0.06 -4.36 -0.24
N TRP A 165 -1.19 -3.92 -0.16
CA TRP A 165 -2.01 -4.15 1.03
C TRP A 165 -3.36 -4.73 0.67
N GLY A 166 -3.87 -5.62 1.52
CA GLY A 166 -5.15 -6.27 1.33
C GLY A 166 -5.24 -6.94 -0.05
N TYR A 167 -6.24 -6.56 -0.85
CA TYR A 167 -6.41 -7.06 -2.21
C TYR A 167 -5.42 -6.46 -3.22
N GLY A 168 -4.66 -5.42 -2.86
CA GLY A 168 -3.56 -4.89 -3.67
C GLY A 168 -2.45 -5.91 -3.92
N VAL A 169 -2.43 -7.03 -3.20
CA VAL A 169 -1.47 -8.13 -3.44
C VAL A 169 -1.79 -8.93 -4.71
N LEU A 170 -3.02 -8.86 -5.22
CA LEU A 170 -3.48 -9.65 -6.37
C LEU A 170 -2.63 -9.44 -7.64
N PRO A 171 -2.37 -8.19 -8.09
CA PRO A 171 -1.49 -7.96 -9.24
C PRO A 171 -0.11 -8.60 -9.11
N LEU A 172 0.48 -8.58 -7.91
CA LEU A 172 1.79 -9.18 -7.66
C LEU A 172 1.74 -10.70 -7.77
N VAL A 173 0.74 -11.35 -7.17
CA VAL A 173 0.57 -12.81 -7.24
C VAL A 173 0.28 -13.26 -8.67
N GLU A 174 -0.68 -12.63 -9.34
CA GLU A 174 -1.10 -13.02 -10.69
C GLU A 174 -0.11 -12.64 -11.79
N SER A 175 0.92 -11.84 -11.48
CA SER A 175 2.02 -11.59 -12.41
C SER A 175 2.84 -12.84 -12.73
N GLY A 176 2.87 -13.81 -11.82
CA GLY A 176 3.74 -14.99 -11.93
C GLY A 176 5.24 -14.68 -11.82
N LEU A 177 5.62 -13.47 -11.40
CA LEU A 177 7.01 -13.02 -11.32
C LEU A 177 7.62 -13.15 -9.93
N LEU A 178 6.82 -13.48 -8.91
CA LEU A 178 7.32 -13.63 -7.55
C LEU A 178 8.24 -14.87 -7.43
N PRO A 179 9.42 -14.74 -6.79
CA PRO A 179 10.31 -15.87 -6.52
C PRO A 179 9.63 -16.99 -5.73
N ILE A 180 10.12 -18.23 -5.92
CA ILE A 180 9.56 -19.44 -5.28
C ILE A 180 9.61 -19.42 -3.74
N ASP A 181 10.52 -18.63 -3.17
CA ASP A 181 10.69 -18.43 -1.75
C ASP A 181 10.03 -17.15 -1.22
N ALA A 182 9.53 -16.27 -2.11
CA ALA A 182 8.80 -15.08 -1.71
C ALA A 182 7.51 -15.48 -0.97
N VAL A 183 7.25 -14.79 0.14
CA VAL A 183 6.06 -14.98 0.97
C VAL A 183 5.24 -13.70 0.93
N VAL A 184 3.91 -13.84 0.81
CA VAL A 184 2.98 -12.70 0.84
C VAL A 184 1.98 -12.82 1.98
N ALA A 185 1.65 -11.70 2.62
CA ALA A 185 0.52 -11.62 3.54
C ALA A 185 -0.76 -11.34 2.76
N ILE A 186 -1.81 -12.12 3.03
CA ILE A 186 -3.12 -11.97 2.39
C ILE A 186 -4.23 -11.71 3.41
N PRO A 187 -5.31 -10.97 3.07
CA PRO A 187 -6.53 -10.89 3.90
C PRO A 187 -7.18 -12.28 4.09
N PRO A 188 -8.12 -12.45 5.05
CA PRO A 188 -8.78 -13.73 5.29
C PRO A 188 -9.79 -14.04 4.17
N ASP A 189 -9.26 -14.48 3.04
CA ASP A 189 -10.01 -14.79 1.82
C ASP A 189 -9.48 -16.10 1.21
N VAL A 190 -10.31 -17.14 1.30
CA VAL A 190 -9.99 -18.47 0.77
C VAL A 190 -9.68 -18.41 -0.72
N SER A 191 -10.45 -17.64 -1.48
CA SER A 191 -10.25 -17.54 -2.93
C SER A 191 -8.92 -16.86 -3.29
N LEU A 192 -8.41 -15.95 -2.43
CA LEU A 192 -7.08 -15.39 -2.61
C LEU A 192 -5.98 -16.41 -2.28
N GLY A 193 -6.19 -17.25 -1.26
CA GLY A 193 -5.31 -18.38 -0.96
C GLY A 193 -5.25 -19.41 -2.10
N ASP A 194 -6.38 -19.68 -2.75
CA ASP A 194 -6.45 -20.55 -3.93
C ASP A 194 -5.64 -19.96 -5.09
N VAL A 195 -5.77 -18.65 -5.35
CA VAL A 195 -4.98 -17.95 -6.38
C VAL A 195 -3.48 -18.04 -6.05
N CYS A 196 -3.06 -17.75 -4.82
CA CYS A 196 -1.65 -17.88 -4.44
C CYS A 196 -1.13 -19.31 -4.69
N SER A 197 -1.94 -20.32 -4.36
CA SER A 197 -1.60 -21.73 -4.60
C SER A 197 -1.46 -22.06 -6.09
N GLN A 198 -2.34 -21.52 -6.94
CA GLN A 198 -2.27 -21.70 -8.40
C GLN A 198 -0.97 -21.14 -9.00
N TYR A 199 -0.49 -20.01 -8.47
CA TYR A 199 0.76 -19.38 -8.90
C TYR A 199 2.00 -19.87 -8.13
N ASN A 200 1.87 -20.91 -7.30
CA ASN A 200 2.95 -21.44 -6.44
C ASN A 200 3.59 -20.40 -5.51
N VAL A 201 2.83 -19.39 -5.11
CA VAL A 201 3.29 -18.34 -4.18
C VAL A 201 3.03 -18.78 -2.75
N LYS A 202 4.03 -18.71 -1.88
CA LYS A 202 3.85 -18.95 -0.45
C LYS A 202 3.08 -17.77 0.16
N TYR A 203 2.13 -18.05 1.03
CA TYR A 203 1.34 -17.01 1.65
C TYR A 203 1.06 -17.28 3.12
N LEU A 204 0.91 -16.18 3.87
CA LEU A 204 0.45 -16.19 5.25
C LEU A 204 -1.01 -15.78 5.30
N GLN A 205 -1.86 -16.72 5.69
CA GLN A 205 -3.25 -16.46 6.00
C GLN A 205 -3.42 -16.03 7.46
N PRO A 206 -4.38 -15.13 7.74
CA PRO A 206 -4.80 -14.79 9.10
C PRO A 206 -5.11 -16.05 9.92
N ARG A 207 -4.33 -16.32 10.97
CA ARG A 207 -4.52 -17.51 11.82
C ARG A 207 -5.77 -17.32 12.71
N ARG A 208 -6.65 -18.32 12.67
CA ARG A 208 -7.89 -18.59 13.44
C ARG A 208 -8.81 -17.39 13.79
N PRO A 209 -10.12 -17.48 13.47
CA PRO A 209 -11.09 -16.50 13.95
C PRO A 209 -11.22 -16.56 15.49
N TRP A 210 -11.02 -15.43 16.16
CA TRP A 210 -11.33 -15.25 17.57
C TRP A 210 -12.78 -14.79 17.69
N THR A 211 -13.62 -15.62 18.29
CA THR A 211 -14.98 -15.21 18.67
C THR A 211 -14.93 -14.58 20.06
N VAL A 212 -14.94 -13.26 20.13
CA VAL A 212 -15.24 -12.58 21.40
C VAL A 212 -16.74 -12.74 21.66
N LYS A 213 -17.11 -13.59 22.64
CA LYS A 213 -18.49 -13.79 23.17
C LYS A 213 -19.65 -13.25 22.30
N GLY A 214 -20.06 -14.02 21.29
CA GLY A 214 -21.25 -13.71 20.48
C GLY A 214 -21.04 -12.69 19.35
N LYS A 215 -19.80 -12.29 19.06
CA LYS A 215 -19.46 -11.31 18.01
C LYS A 215 -18.78 -11.95 16.80
N LEU A 216 -18.73 -11.19 15.70
CA LEU A 216 -18.07 -11.60 14.47
C LEU A 216 -16.59 -11.94 14.71
N PRO A 217 -16.05 -12.91 13.96
CA PRO A 217 -14.68 -13.35 14.15
C PRO A 217 -13.65 -12.27 13.81
N VAL A 218 -12.70 -12.05 14.73
CA VAL A 218 -11.52 -11.21 14.51
C VAL A 218 -10.31 -12.10 14.20
N PHE A 219 -9.47 -11.73 13.24
CA PHE A 219 -8.31 -12.50 12.80
C PHE A 219 -7.02 -11.72 13.10
N THR A 220 -5.93 -12.45 13.35
CA THR A 220 -4.61 -11.86 13.55
C THR A 220 -4.13 -11.18 12.26
N PRO A 221 -3.74 -9.89 12.29
CA PRO A 221 -3.16 -9.25 11.13
C PRO A 221 -1.77 -9.83 10.82
N HIS A 222 -1.41 -9.85 9.53
CA HIS A 222 -0.09 -10.31 9.07
C HIS A 222 0.48 -9.35 8.06
N ALA A 223 1.80 -9.31 8.01
CA ALA A 223 2.54 -8.65 6.98
C ALA A 223 3.85 -9.37 6.76
N VAL A 224 4.40 -9.18 5.58
CA VAL A 224 5.66 -9.77 5.17
C VAL A 224 6.48 -8.70 4.49
N TYR A 225 7.72 -8.57 4.95
CA TYR A 225 8.78 -7.93 4.19
C TYR A 225 9.67 -9.03 3.59
N TRP A 226 10.05 -8.86 2.33
CA TRP A 226 10.97 -9.73 1.62
C TRP A 226 11.91 -8.87 0.76
N ARG A 227 13.17 -9.29 0.64
CA ARG A 227 14.16 -8.61 -0.20
C ARG A 227 15.09 -9.63 -0.84
N GLY A 228 15.28 -9.52 -2.15
CA GLY A 228 16.14 -10.41 -2.93
C GLY A 228 16.39 -9.83 -4.33
N ASP A 229 17.47 -10.25 -4.98
CA ASP A 229 17.80 -9.91 -6.37
C ASP A 229 17.73 -8.41 -6.73
N GLY A 230 18.11 -7.53 -5.80
CA GLY A 230 18.17 -6.09 -6.04
C GLY A 230 16.86 -5.33 -5.89
N TRP A 231 15.75 -6.01 -5.61
CA TRP A 231 14.42 -5.41 -5.38
C TRP A 231 13.82 -5.89 -4.04
N GLY A 232 12.64 -5.41 -3.67
CA GLY A 232 11.97 -5.82 -2.43
C GLY A 232 10.45 -5.79 -2.48
N LEU A 233 9.83 -6.48 -1.54
CA LEU A 233 8.39 -6.61 -1.40
C LEU A 233 7.96 -6.35 0.04
N PHE A 234 6.91 -5.55 0.20
CA PHE A 234 6.17 -5.41 1.44
C PHE A 234 4.70 -5.71 1.18
N THR A 235 4.15 -6.71 1.87
CA THR A 235 2.74 -7.08 1.80
C THR A 235 2.09 -7.06 3.17
N SER A 236 0.81 -6.73 3.25
CA SER A 236 0.05 -6.80 4.50
C SER A 236 -1.41 -7.16 4.28
N SER A 237 -2.00 -7.91 5.22
CA SER A 237 -3.43 -8.25 5.23
C SER A 237 -4.33 -7.09 5.68
N ILE A 238 -3.74 -6.05 6.28
CA ILE A 238 -4.34 -4.75 6.60
C ILE A 238 -4.13 -3.82 5.39
N PRO A 239 -5.12 -3.10 4.80
CA PRO A 239 -6.42 -2.68 5.33
C PRO A 239 -7.65 -3.54 5.03
N SER A 240 -7.61 -4.44 4.05
CA SER A 240 -8.81 -5.18 3.60
C SER A 240 -9.55 -5.85 4.74
N TYR A 241 -8.80 -6.37 5.70
CA TYR A 241 -9.33 -6.95 6.92
C TYR A 241 -10.00 -5.92 7.85
N ILE A 242 -9.36 -4.77 8.04
CA ILE A 242 -9.82 -3.68 8.91
C ILE A 242 -11.05 -2.96 8.34
N CYS A 243 -11.08 -2.67 7.04
CA CYS A 243 -12.17 -1.94 6.39
C CYS A 243 -13.46 -2.75 6.27
N THR A 244 -13.36 -4.08 6.28
CA THR A 244 -14.52 -4.98 6.17
C THR A 244 -15.09 -5.38 7.52
N VAL A 245 -14.30 -5.36 8.61
CA VAL A 245 -14.71 -5.88 9.94
C VAL A 245 -14.92 -4.78 11.00
N LEU A 246 -14.24 -3.63 10.94
CA LEU A 246 -14.04 -2.78 12.13
C LEU A 246 -14.97 -1.58 12.41
N PRO A 247 -16.00 -1.18 11.63
CA PRO A 247 -16.84 -0.06 12.05
C PRO A 247 -17.53 -0.25 13.41
N THR A 248 -17.78 -1.51 13.83
CA THR A 248 -18.48 -1.85 15.08
C THR A 248 -17.64 -2.56 16.13
N GLU A 249 -16.46 -3.08 15.78
CA GLU A 249 -15.63 -3.94 16.66
C GLU A 249 -14.23 -3.35 16.95
N TYR A 250 -14.04 -2.08 16.59
CA TYR A 250 -12.79 -1.32 16.70
C TYR A 250 -12.09 -1.44 18.07
N ASP A 251 -12.81 -1.22 19.17
CA ASP A 251 -12.19 -1.20 20.51
C ASP A 251 -11.63 -2.57 20.88
N HIS A 252 -12.27 -3.64 20.44
CA HIS A 252 -11.86 -5.02 20.70
C HIS A 252 -10.61 -5.38 19.89
N PHE A 253 -10.53 -4.91 18.65
CA PHE A 253 -9.33 -5.06 17.84
C PHE A 253 -8.15 -4.30 18.44
N GLN A 254 -8.36 -3.08 18.94
CA GLN A 254 -7.31 -2.29 19.57
C GLN A 254 -6.84 -2.95 20.88
N GLU A 255 -7.75 -3.44 21.72
CA GLU A 255 -7.41 -4.16 22.95
C GLU A 255 -6.61 -5.44 22.67
N ALA A 256 -6.97 -6.18 21.63
CA ALA A 256 -6.33 -7.46 21.30
C ALA A 256 -4.99 -7.31 20.54
N TYR A 257 -4.85 -6.29 19.69
CA TYR A 257 -3.74 -6.22 18.73
C TYR A 257 -2.95 -4.92 18.76
N GLY A 258 -3.34 -3.92 19.56
CA GLY A 258 -2.69 -2.60 19.59
C GLY A 258 -1.18 -2.65 19.82
N SER A 259 -0.71 -3.43 20.80
CA SER A 259 0.73 -3.57 21.11
C SER A 259 1.48 -4.36 20.04
N ALA A 260 0.92 -5.48 19.57
CA ALA A 260 1.54 -6.31 18.53
C ALA A 260 1.73 -5.53 17.21
N ILE A 261 0.80 -4.63 16.93
CA ILE A 261 0.84 -3.70 15.82
C ILE A 261 1.96 -2.67 15.99
N GLU A 262 2.16 -2.14 17.19
CA GLU A 262 3.24 -1.18 17.50
C GLU A 262 4.62 -1.83 17.37
N ASP A 263 4.77 -3.06 17.85
CA ASP A 263 6.00 -3.85 17.68
C ASP A 263 6.28 -4.17 16.21
N PHE A 264 5.24 -4.50 15.44
CA PHE A 264 5.34 -4.74 14.01
C PHE A 264 5.74 -3.45 13.24
N VAL A 265 5.17 -2.31 13.63
CA VAL A 265 5.55 -0.97 13.15
C VAL A 265 7.04 -0.71 13.39
N ASN A 266 7.53 -0.96 14.60
CA ASN A 266 8.94 -0.75 14.97
C ASN A 266 9.86 -1.68 14.17
N GLY A 267 9.41 -2.92 13.91
CA GLY A 267 10.09 -3.83 13.00
C GLY A 267 10.26 -3.23 11.61
N LEU A 268 9.18 -2.73 11.00
CA LEU A 268 9.27 -2.15 9.66
C LEU A 268 10.16 -0.93 9.56
N GLU A 269 10.26 -0.12 10.62
CA GLU A 269 11.27 0.93 10.68
C GLU A 269 12.68 0.33 10.61
N GLY A 270 12.98 -0.73 11.38
CA GLY A 270 14.27 -1.45 11.28
C GLY A 270 14.55 -2.05 9.89
N ALA A 271 13.53 -2.62 9.22
CA ALA A 271 13.63 -3.07 7.83
C ALA A 271 14.01 -1.93 6.88
N TYR A 272 13.40 -0.77 7.10
CA TYR A 272 13.58 0.45 6.35
C TYR A 272 14.99 1.04 6.51
N TYR A 273 15.59 0.99 7.70
CA TYR A 273 16.97 1.45 7.93
C TYR A 273 18.06 0.54 7.34
N GLY A 274 17.69 -0.54 6.65
CA GLY A 274 18.65 -1.53 6.14
C GLY A 274 19.31 -2.33 7.26
N GLU A 275 18.75 -2.32 8.46
CA GLU A 275 19.22 -3.11 9.60
C GLU A 275 18.85 -4.60 9.44
N LEU A 276 18.06 -4.92 8.41
CA LEU A 276 17.74 -6.27 8.01
C LEU A 276 18.60 -6.74 6.84
N SER A 277 19.22 -7.90 7.04
CA SER A 277 19.88 -8.62 5.96
C SER A 277 18.87 -8.99 4.84
N PRO A 278 19.29 -9.05 3.57
CA PRO A 278 18.48 -9.61 2.49
C PRO A 278 17.98 -11.04 2.82
N GLY A 279 16.80 -11.41 2.32
CA GLY A 279 16.18 -12.72 2.58
C GLY A 279 15.55 -12.90 3.96
N ILE A 280 15.46 -11.83 4.77
CA ILE A 280 14.76 -11.86 6.06
C ILE A 280 13.25 -11.72 5.84
N TYR A 281 12.50 -12.69 6.37
CA TYR A 281 11.07 -12.62 6.55
C TYR A 281 10.78 -12.39 8.04
N TRP A 282 9.75 -11.60 8.32
CA TRP A 282 9.11 -11.61 9.62
C TRP A 282 7.66 -12.00 9.45
N ASP A 283 7.30 -13.14 10.02
CA ASP A 283 5.90 -13.53 10.21
C ASP A 283 5.46 -13.01 11.57
N ILE A 284 4.63 -11.97 11.57
CA ILE A 284 4.06 -11.41 12.81
C ILE A 284 2.94 -12.28 13.40
N SER A 285 2.62 -13.44 12.80
CA SER A 285 1.64 -14.40 13.34
C SER A 285 2.05 -15.06 14.65
N ASP A 286 3.33 -14.96 15.01
CA ASP A 286 3.91 -15.61 16.18
C ASP A 286 3.94 -14.71 17.43
N ILE A 287 3.40 -13.47 17.37
CA ILE A 287 3.14 -12.67 18.58
C ILE A 287 1.97 -13.33 19.34
N PRO A 288 2.21 -13.95 20.51
CA PRO A 288 1.13 -14.51 21.31
C PRO A 288 0.25 -13.37 21.87
N PRO A 289 -1.03 -13.62 22.16
CA PRO A 289 -1.89 -12.65 22.86
C PRO A 289 -1.31 -12.21 24.19
#